data_AF-A0A0F7S1W1-F1
#
_entry.id   AF-A0A0F7S1W1-F1
#
_cell.length_a   1.000
_cell.length_b   1.000
_cell.length_c   1.000
_cell.angle_alpha   90.00
_cell.angle_beta   90.00
_cell.angle_gamma   90.00
#
_symmetry.space_group_name_H-M   'P 1'
#
loop_
_entity.id
_entity.type
_entity.pdbx_description
1 polymer ?
#
loop_
_entity_poly.entity_id
_entity_poly.type
_entity_poly.pdbx_seq_one_letter_code
_entity_poly.pdbx_strand_id
1 'polypeptide(L)'
;MAAAPHSAQIHALALSLDGQTLLTGGSDGYVRKYDVHATMNGKTMLTQNVRHGFVEGITRGGTLTAFWPHEEHFPTNGSTSSSVLNPPSGPEKDRLIGVVHSLAIQQDALWGLSGSESGNIHLYGVRHDPGVTRHVFRKHKGAVSALALTQDETNFEFGV
;
A
#
# COMPACT_ATOMS: atom_id res chain seq x y z
N MET A 1 4.45 22.65 -7.23
CA MET A 1 3.66 21.52 -6.70
C MET A 1 4.03 20.24 -7.44
N ALA A 2 3.66 19.07 -6.91
CA ALA A 2 3.96 17.76 -7.49
C ALA A 2 2.70 16.89 -7.58
N ALA A 3 2.69 15.89 -8.46
CA ALA A 3 1.62 14.90 -8.54
C ALA A 3 2.17 13.47 -8.66
N ALA A 4 1.43 12.50 -8.11
CA ALA A 4 1.69 11.07 -8.22
C ALA A 4 0.54 10.41 -9.00
N PRO A 5 0.64 10.28 -10.34
CA PRO A 5 -0.44 9.73 -11.16
C PRO A 5 -0.71 8.26 -10.83
N HIS A 6 -1.99 7.90 -10.74
CA HIS A 6 -2.45 6.53 -10.55
C HIS A 6 -3.35 6.12 -11.71
N SER A 7 -3.26 4.86 -12.13
CA SER A 7 -4.11 4.29 -13.19
C SER A 7 -5.44 3.75 -12.68
N ALA A 8 -5.62 3.67 -11.35
CA ALA A 8 -6.80 3.16 -10.68
C ALA A 8 -7.23 4.10 -9.54
N GLN A 9 -8.40 3.84 -8.97
CA GLN A 9 -8.91 4.62 -7.84
C GLN A 9 -8.04 4.38 -6.61
N ILE A 10 -7.66 5.46 -5.93
CA ILE A 10 -6.95 5.41 -4.65
C ILE A 10 -8.01 5.34 -3.56
N HIS A 11 -7.90 4.37 -2.66
CA HIS A 11 -8.80 4.21 -1.53
C HIS A 11 -8.13 4.57 -0.20
N ALA A 12 -6.81 4.44 -0.13
CA ALA A 12 -6.05 4.62 1.09
C ALA A 12 -4.76 5.39 0.86
N LEU A 13 -4.38 6.16 1.88
CA LEU A 13 -3.14 6.92 1.93
C LEU A 13 -2.70 7.06 3.39
N ALA A 14 -1.39 6.98 3.63
CA ALA A 14 -0.80 7.07 4.97
C ALA A 14 0.55 7.79 4.90
N LEU A 15 0.81 8.71 5.82
CA LEU A 15 2.03 9.52 5.87
C LEU A 15 2.77 9.25 7.19
N SER A 16 4.08 9.06 7.13
CA SER A 16 4.92 8.97 8.33
C SER A 16 4.95 10.28 9.11
N LEU A 17 5.24 10.23 10.40
CA LEU A 17 5.21 11.42 11.27
C LEU A 17 6.26 12.47 10.84
N ASP A 18 7.41 12.02 10.35
CA ASP A 18 8.46 12.88 9.79
C ASP A 18 8.09 13.50 8.42
N GLY A 19 6.94 13.11 7.85
CA GLY A 19 6.45 13.58 6.56
C GLY A 19 7.27 13.13 5.34
N GLN A 20 8.26 12.24 5.53
CA GLN A 20 9.17 11.81 4.47
C GLN A 20 8.57 10.70 3.61
N THR A 21 7.87 9.76 4.23
CA THR A 21 7.34 8.57 3.56
C THR A 21 5.83 8.67 3.41
N LEU A 22 5.36 8.67 2.16
CA LEU A 22 3.94 8.59 1.82
C LEU A 22 3.65 7.22 1.22
N LEU A 23 2.66 6.52 1.80
CA LEU A 23 2.07 5.32 1.22
C LEU A 23 0.74 5.65 0.55
N THR A 24 0.45 4.97 -0.54
CA THR A 24 -0.85 5.01 -1.22
C THR A 24 -1.24 3.60 -1.68
N GLY A 25 -2.54 3.32 -1.70
CA GLY A 25 -3.09 2.03 -2.15
C GLY A 25 -4.51 2.19 -2.67
N GLY A 26 -4.91 1.28 -3.56
CA GLY A 26 -6.18 1.41 -4.28
C GLY A 26 -6.66 0.13 -4.93
N SER A 27 -7.56 0.26 -5.92
CA SER A 27 -8.22 -0.85 -6.59
C SER A 27 -7.31 -1.69 -7.49
N ASP A 28 -6.10 -1.19 -7.79
CA ASP A 28 -5.09 -1.98 -8.50
C ASP A 28 -4.33 -2.95 -7.60
N GLY A 29 -4.57 -2.88 -6.28
CA GLY A 29 -4.00 -3.78 -5.28
C GLY A 29 -2.50 -3.62 -5.08
N TYR A 30 -1.93 -2.47 -5.44
CA TYR A 30 -0.53 -2.17 -5.13
C TYR A 30 -0.43 -1.13 -4.02
N VAL A 31 0.47 -1.37 -3.07
CA VAL A 31 0.93 -0.35 -2.15
C VAL A 31 2.16 0.32 -2.76
N ARG A 32 2.13 1.65 -2.82
CA ARG A 32 3.20 2.47 -3.39
C ARG A 32 3.78 3.37 -2.33
N LYS A 33 5.12 3.45 -2.28
CA LYS A 33 5.90 4.24 -1.35
C LYS A 33 6.60 5.38 -2.08
N TYR A 34 6.28 6.61 -1.68
CA TYR A 34 6.88 7.83 -2.20
C TYR A 34 7.77 8.49 -1.15
N ASP A 35 8.86 9.08 -1.63
CA ASP A 35 9.67 10.03 -0.85
C ASP A 35 9.16 11.45 -1.14
N VAL A 36 8.52 12.05 -0.14
CA VAL A 36 7.89 13.37 -0.25
C VAL A 36 8.95 14.47 -0.39
N HIS A 37 10.06 14.39 0.34
CA HIS A 37 11.10 15.41 0.29
C HIS A 37 11.84 15.38 -1.06
N ALA A 38 12.18 14.18 -1.53
CA ALA A 38 12.73 13.99 -2.87
C ALA A 38 11.72 14.38 -3.96
N THR A 39 10.41 14.24 -3.73
CA THR A 39 9.38 14.74 -4.65
C THR A 39 9.39 16.26 -4.74
N MET A 40 9.43 16.94 -3.59
CA MET A 40 9.39 18.41 -3.52
C MET A 40 10.69 19.08 -3.95
N ASN A 41 11.83 18.41 -3.80
CA ASN A 41 13.16 18.92 -4.16
C ASN A 41 13.76 18.30 -5.43
N GLY A 42 13.15 17.23 -5.94
CA GLY A 42 13.65 16.50 -7.10
C GLY A 42 13.44 17.22 -8.42
N LYS A 43 14.23 16.81 -9.42
CA LYS A 43 14.14 17.28 -10.81
C LYS A 43 13.21 16.40 -11.66
N THR A 44 12.62 15.35 -11.08
CA THR A 44 11.71 14.44 -11.78
C THR A 44 10.47 15.20 -12.21
N MET A 45 10.38 15.44 -13.51
CA MET A 45 9.30 16.19 -14.12
C MET A 45 8.16 15.25 -14.53
N LEU A 46 6.92 15.69 -14.34
CA LEU A 46 5.78 15.02 -14.98
C LEU A 46 5.95 15.03 -16.49
N THR A 47 5.55 13.96 -17.16
CA THR A 47 5.52 13.91 -18.62
C THR A 47 4.48 14.89 -19.15
N GLN A 48 4.72 15.45 -20.34
CA GLN A 48 3.86 16.47 -20.95
C GLN A 48 2.40 15.99 -21.09
N ASN A 49 2.21 14.72 -21.44
CA ASN A 49 0.87 14.11 -21.58
C ASN A 49 0.08 14.07 -20.27
N VAL A 50 0.76 13.94 -19.13
CA VAL A 50 0.11 13.97 -17.81
C VAL A 50 -0.10 15.40 -17.34
N ARG A 51 0.86 16.30 -17.59
CA ARG A 51 0.78 17.72 -17.21
C ARG A 51 -0.43 18.44 -17.79
N HIS A 52 -0.86 18.10 -19.00
CA HIS A 52 -2.02 18.74 -19.63
C HIS A 52 -3.35 18.47 -18.90
N GLY A 53 -3.39 17.45 -18.02
CA GLY A 53 -4.52 17.21 -17.12
C GLY A 53 -4.49 18.01 -15.82
N PHE A 54 -3.42 18.76 -15.55
CA PHE A 54 -3.21 19.49 -14.30
C PHE A 54 -3.07 21.00 -14.53
N VAL A 55 -3.45 21.80 -13.52
CA VAL A 55 -3.35 23.27 -13.53
C VAL A 55 -1.88 23.71 -13.58
N GLU A 56 -1.63 24.91 -14.14
CA GLU A 56 -0.31 25.54 -14.13
C GLU A 56 0.30 25.54 -12.70
N GLY A 57 1.52 25.02 -12.57
CA GLY A 57 2.26 24.95 -11.29
C GLY A 57 2.54 23.53 -10.76
N ILE A 58 1.87 22.51 -11.30
CA ILE A 58 2.19 21.10 -11.04
C ILE A 58 3.18 20.59 -12.08
N THR A 59 4.47 20.67 -11.76
CA THR A 59 5.54 20.36 -12.70
C THR A 59 6.30 19.08 -12.35
N ARG A 60 6.26 18.65 -11.08
CA ARG A 60 7.07 17.53 -10.58
C ARG A 60 6.26 16.26 -10.42
N GLY A 61 6.88 15.12 -10.72
CA GLY A 61 6.32 13.80 -10.48
C GLY A 61 6.70 13.30 -9.08
N GLY A 62 5.79 12.57 -8.44
CA GLY A 62 6.07 11.85 -7.20
C GLY A 62 7.24 10.90 -7.35
N THR A 63 8.23 10.99 -6.47
CA THR A 63 9.39 10.10 -6.44
C THR A 63 9.00 8.78 -5.80
N LEU A 64 8.61 7.80 -6.63
CA LEU A 64 8.32 6.44 -6.20
C LEU A 64 9.64 5.74 -5.82
N THR A 65 9.74 5.26 -4.58
CA THR A 65 10.94 4.57 -4.06
C THR A 65 10.77 3.06 -3.98
N ALA A 66 9.54 2.59 -3.77
CA ALA A 66 9.20 1.18 -3.81
C ALA A 66 7.70 1.00 -4.09
N PHE A 67 7.33 -0.16 -4.60
CA PHE A 67 5.93 -0.60 -4.67
C PHE A 67 5.89 -2.12 -4.55
N TRP A 68 4.81 -2.65 -4.00
CA TRP A 68 4.63 -4.09 -3.82
C TRP A 68 3.15 -4.47 -3.95
N PRO A 69 2.85 -5.68 -4.41
CA PRO A 69 1.49 -6.18 -4.46
C PRO A 69 0.95 -6.37 -3.04
N HIS A 70 -0.32 -6.06 -2.85
CA HIS A 70 -1.06 -6.41 -1.64
C HIS A 70 -1.58 -7.84 -1.80
N GLU A 71 -0.83 -8.77 -1.23
CA GLU A 71 -1.16 -10.18 -1.30
C GLU A 71 -2.46 -10.46 -0.52
N GLU A 72 -3.40 -11.12 -1.15
CA GLU A 72 -4.65 -11.55 -0.56
C GLU A 72 -4.69 -13.07 -0.46
N HIS A 73 -4.97 -13.56 0.75
CA HIS A 73 -5.08 -14.98 1.04
C HIS A 73 -6.53 -15.33 1.28
N PHE A 74 -7.25 -15.74 0.23
CA PHE A 74 -8.58 -16.30 0.37
C PHE A 74 -8.52 -17.67 1.08
N PRO A 75 -9.43 -17.98 2.02
CA PRO A 75 -9.55 -19.33 2.54
C PRO A 75 -9.94 -20.26 1.40
N THR A 76 -9.01 -21.14 1.02
CA THR A 76 -9.26 -22.17 0.01
C THR A 76 -10.25 -23.18 0.59
N ASN A 77 -11.50 -23.15 0.12
CA ASN A 77 -12.44 -24.25 0.35
C ASN A 77 -11.92 -25.50 -0.40
N GLY A 78 -11.12 -26.32 0.29
CA GLY A 78 -10.93 -27.73 -0.04
C GLY A 78 -10.15 -28.10 -1.30
N SER A 79 -9.34 -27.24 -1.91
CA SER A 79 -8.39 -27.69 -2.94
C SER A 79 -7.10 -26.88 -2.87
N THR A 80 -6.04 -27.62 -2.55
CA THR A 80 -4.62 -27.24 -2.55
C THR A 80 -4.29 -25.95 -1.82
N SER A 81 -3.94 -26.10 -0.54
CA SER A 81 -3.02 -25.22 0.15
C SER A 81 -1.94 -24.73 -0.82
N SER A 82 -1.78 -23.42 -0.94
CA SER A 82 -0.52 -22.81 -1.39
C SER A 82 0.54 -23.20 -0.36
N SER A 83 1.00 -24.44 -0.45
CA SER A 83 2.09 -24.94 0.35
C SER A 83 3.32 -24.15 -0.06
N VAL A 84 4.17 -23.82 0.90
CA VAL A 84 5.52 -23.29 0.65
C VAL A 84 6.35 -24.16 -0.33
N LEU A 85 5.88 -25.37 -0.62
CA LEU A 85 6.47 -26.33 -1.54
C LEU A 85 6.03 -26.13 -3.01
N ASN A 86 4.87 -25.50 -3.27
CA ASN A 86 4.39 -25.17 -4.62
C ASN A 86 3.87 -23.72 -4.65
N PRO A 87 4.74 -22.72 -4.89
CA PRO A 87 4.30 -21.34 -5.07
C PRO A 87 3.37 -21.23 -6.29
N PRO A 88 2.27 -20.46 -6.20
CA PRO A 88 1.39 -20.22 -7.35
C PRO A 88 2.20 -19.57 -8.47
N SER A 89 2.14 -20.17 -9.67
CA SER A 89 2.90 -19.73 -10.84
C SER A 89 1.95 -19.25 -11.93
N GLY A 90 2.31 -18.15 -12.60
CA GLY A 90 1.49 -17.55 -13.65
C GLY A 90 0.27 -16.78 -13.14
N PRO A 91 -0.88 -16.80 -13.84
CA PRO A 91 -2.04 -15.92 -13.60
C PRO A 91 -2.74 -16.15 -12.24
N GLU A 92 -2.45 -17.25 -11.54
CA GLU A 92 -2.89 -17.43 -10.15
C GLU A 92 -2.23 -16.46 -9.18
N LYS A 93 -1.00 -16.02 -9.46
CA LYS A 93 -0.31 -15.00 -8.65
C LYS A 93 -0.99 -13.64 -8.76
N ASP A 94 -1.43 -13.26 -9.96
CA ASP A 94 -2.20 -12.01 -10.18
C ASP A 94 -3.58 -12.08 -9.52
N ARG A 95 -4.16 -13.27 -9.41
CA ARG A 95 -5.42 -13.50 -8.69
C ARG A 95 -5.32 -13.34 -7.17
N LEU A 96 -4.10 -13.30 -6.64
CA LEU A 96 -3.81 -13.09 -5.21
C LEU A 96 -3.47 -11.63 -4.91
N ILE A 97 -3.71 -10.68 -5.82
CA ILE A 97 -3.53 -9.25 -5.56
C ILE A 97 -4.89 -8.65 -5.22
N GLY A 98 -5.04 -8.23 -3.97
CA GLY A 98 -6.30 -7.71 -3.43
C GLY A 98 -6.32 -6.20 -3.34
N VAL A 99 -7.52 -5.62 -3.40
CA VAL A 99 -7.73 -4.18 -3.21
C VAL A 99 -7.21 -3.74 -1.84
N VAL A 100 -6.50 -2.61 -1.80
CA VAL A 100 -6.08 -1.98 -0.55
C VAL A 100 -7.18 -1.02 -0.11
N HIS A 101 -7.94 -1.38 0.92
CA HIS A 101 -9.05 -0.57 1.41
C HIS A 101 -8.61 0.49 2.43
N SER A 102 -7.61 0.17 3.25
CA SER A 102 -7.10 1.04 4.30
C SER A 102 -5.60 0.85 4.47
N LEU A 103 -4.93 1.90 4.94
CA LEU A 103 -3.49 1.91 5.19
C LEU A 103 -3.20 2.63 6.51
N ALA A 104 -2.23 2.13 7.25
CA ALA A 104 -1.61 2.85 8.36
C ALA A 104 -0.09 2.66 8.29
N ILE A 105 0.66 3.64 8.80
CA ILE A 105 2.11 3.63 8.84
C ILE A 105 2.58 4.05 10.23
N GLN A 106 3.60 3.37 10.73
CA GLN A 106 4.26 3.74 11.97
C GLN A 106 5.00 5.07 11.81
N GLN A 107 5.11 5.86 12.89
CA GLN A 107 5.72 7.19 12.93
C GLN A 107 7.12 7.24 12.31
N ASP A 108 7.93 6.21 12.55
CA ASP A 108 9.32 6.07 12.08
C ASP A 108 9.44 5.41 10.70
N ALA A 109 8.31 5.04 10.10
CA ALA A 109 8.18 4.31 8.85
C ALA A 109 8.92 2.96 8.82
N LEU A 110 9.11 2.28 9.95
CA LEU A 110 9.62 0.91 9.97
C LEU A 110 8.55 -0.08 9.52
N TRP A 111 7.34 0.05 10.05
CA TRP A 111 6.21 -0.83 9.79
C TRP A 111 5.05 -0.13 9.08
N GLY A 112 4.29 -0.90 8.31
CA GLY A 112 3.04 -0.48 7.70
C GLY A 112 1.98 -1.57 7.79
N LEU A 113 0.72 -1.13 7.80
CA LEU A 113 -0.46 -1.99 7.81
C LEU A 113 -1.30 -1.72 6.55
N SER A 114 -1.85 -2.77 5.95
CA SER A 114 -2.87 -2.66 4.90
C SER A 114 -4.07 -3.55 5.18
N GLY A 115 -5.26 -2.98 4.98
CA GLY A 115 -6.53 -3.67 5.12
C GLY A 115 -7.03 -4.23 3.79
N SER A 116 -7.50 -5.48 3.82
CA SER A 116 -8.01 -6.23 2.66
C SER A 116 -9.53 -6.33 2.66
N GLU A 117 -10.10 -6.63 1.48
CA GLU A 117 -11.52 -6.94 1.31
C GLU A 117 -11.92 -8.21 2.07
N SER A 118 -11.04 -9.22 2.10
CA SER A 118 -11.23 -10.45 2.90
C SER A 118 -11.26 -10.24 4.43
N GLY A 119 -10.99 -9.03 4.93
CA GLY A 119 -10.86 -8.77 6.36
C GLY A 119 -9.48 -9.06 6.96
N ASN A 120 -8.54 -9.49 6.13
CA ASN A 120 -7.16 -9.66 6.54
C ASN A 120 -6.48 -8.30 6.68
N ILE A 121 -5.63 -8.16 7.70
CA ILE A 121 -4.75 -7.01 7.87
C ILE A 121 -3.31 -7.48 7.75
N HIS A 122 -2.56 -6.94 6.80
CA HIS A 122 -1.18 -7.31 6.54
C HIS A 122 -0.23 -6.32 7.21
N LEU A 123 0.70 -6.84 8.02
CA LEU A 123 1.82 -6.11 8.58
C LEU A 123 3.07 -6.37 7.75
N TYR A 124 3.69 -5.32 7.23
CA TYR A 124 4.87 -5.41 6.37
C TYR A 124 5.93 -4.37 6.73
N GLY A 125 7.18 -4.64 6.31
CA GLY A 125 8.27 -3.67 6.40
C GLY A 125 8.11 -2.52 5.40
N VAL A 126 8.46 -1.29 5.81
CA VAL A 126 8.38 -0.09 4.96
C VAL A 126 9.76 0.51 4.70
N ARG A 127 10.58 0.73 5.73
CA ARG A 127 11.94 1.29 5.58
C ARG A 127 12.97 0.23 5.17
N HIS A 128 12.95 -0.91 5.84
CA HIS A 128 13.80 -2.06 5.54
C HIS A 128 12.96 -3.16 4.89
N ASP A 129 13.45 -3.73 3.78
CA ASP A 129 12.76 -4.77 3.01
C ASP A 129 11.29 -4.41 2.68
N PRO A 130 11.07 -3.32 1.91
CA PRO A 130 9.74 -2.80 1.65
C PRO A 130 8.82 -3.86 1.03
N GLY A 131 7.64 -4.04 1.61
CA GLY A 131 6.63 -4.97 1.13
C GLY A 131 6.77 -6.41 1.60
N VAL A 132 7.81 -6.74 2.40
CA VAL A 132 7.91 -8.06 3.01
C VAL A 132 6.90 -8.18 4.15
N THR A 133 5.87 -9.00 3.93
CA THR A 133 4.87 -9.35 4.94
C THR A 133 5.52 -10.06 6.12
N ARG A 134 5.38 -9.49 7.32
CA ARG A 134 5.84 -10.10 8.58
C ARG A 134 4.72 -10.86 9.27
N HIS A 135 3.49 -10.35 9.20
CA HIS A 135 2.35 -10.98 9.86
C HIS A 135 1.05 -10.65 9.15
N VAL A 136 0.05 -11.52 9.30
CA VAL A 136 -1.29 -11.30 8.75
C VAL A 136 -2.32 -11.61 9.82
N PHE A 137 -3.05 -10.58 10.25
CA PHE A 137 -4.11 -10.69 11.24
C PHE A 137 -5.41 -11.14 10.56
N ARG A 138 -5.92 -12.32 10.95
CA ARG A 138 -7.07 -12.99 10.31
C ARG A 138 -8.32 -13.06 11.20
N LYS A 139 -8.54 -12.05 12.03
CA LYS A 139 -9.66 -12.07 12.99
C LYS A 139 -10.98 -11.57 12.38
N HIS A 140 -10.92 -10.78 11.31
CA HIS A 140 -12.08 -10.11 10.73
C HIS A 140 -12.64 -10.88 9.52
N LYS A 141 -13.94 -10.72 9.28
CA LYS A 141 -14.69 -11.47 8.24
C LYS A 141 -15.20 -10.60 7.10
N GLY A 142 -14.87 -9.31 7.09
CA GLY A 142 -15.34 -8.35 6.10
C GLY A 142 -14.31 -7.25 5.88
N ALA A 143 -14.52 -6.46 4.82
CA ALA A 143 -13.55 -5.48 4.34
C ALA A 143 -13.12 -4.50 5.44
N VAL A 144 -11.81 -4.29 5.57
CA VAL A 144 -11.27 -3.35 6.55
C VAL A 144 -11.23 -1.95 5.93
N SER A 145 -12.27 -1.16 6.19
CA SER A 145 -12.49 0.15 5.58
C SER A 145 -11.65 1.26 6.21
N ALA A 146 -11.28 1.13 7.48
CA ALA A 146 -10.44 2.10 8.18
C ALA A 146 -9.39 1.39 9.06
N LEU A 147 -8.20 1.97 9.13
CA LEU A 147 -7.11 1.54 10.01
C LEU A 147 -6.46 2.75 10.66
N ALA A 148 -6.19 2.67 11.95
CA ALA A 148 -5.46 3.67 12.70
C ALA A 148 -4.52 3.00 13.71
N LEU A 149 -3.29 3.49 13.81
CA LEU A 149 -2.37 3.09 14.88
C LEU A 149 -2.67 3.90 16.13
N THR A 150 -2.55 3.24 17.28
CA THR A 150 -2.61 3.90 18.59
C THR A 150 -1.36 4.75 18.81
N GLN A 151 -1.40 5.71 19.75
CA GLN A 151 -0.26 6.61 20.02
C GLN A 151 0.99 5.87 20.51
N ASP A 152 0.81 4.76 21.21
CA ASP A 152 1.87 3.86 21.67
C ASP A 152 2.35 2.90 20.57
N GLU A 153 1.70 2.91 19.39
CA GLU A 153 2.01 2.11 18.20
C GLU A 153 2.12 0.60 18.43
N THR A 154 1.73 0.14 19.61
CA THR A 154 1.75 -1.27 20.00
C THR A 154 0.44 -1.93 19.56
N ASN A 155 -0.62 -1.15 19.43
CA ASN A 155 -1.95 -1.58 19.04
C ASN A 155 -2.45 -0.80 17.81
N PHE A 156 -3.45 -1.35 17.11
CA PHE A 156 -4.16 -0.64 16.06
C PHE A 156 -5.67 -0.83 16.21
N GLU A 157 -6.42 0.16 15.76
CA GLU A 157 -7.87 0.14 15.67
C GLU A 157 -8.26 0.02 14.19
N PHE A 158 -9.40 -0.61 13.94
CA PHE A 158 -9.90 -0.81 12.59
C PHE A 158 -11.42 -0.61 12.56
N GLY A 159 -11.92 -0.11 11.43
CA GLY A 159 -13.33 -0.05 11.10
C GLY A 159 -13.66 -1.06 10.01
N VAL A 160 -14.82 -1.72 10.13
CA VAL A 160 -15.42 -2.57 9.09
C VAL A 160 -16.52 -1.77 8.41
#